data_AF-A0A1M7TN53-F1
#
_entry.id   AF-A0A1M7TN53-F1
#
_cell.length_a   1.000
_cell.length_b   1.000
_cell.length_c   1.000
_cell.angle_alpha   90.00
_cell.angle_beta   90.00
_cell.angle_gamma   90.00
#
_symmetry.space_group_name_H-M   'P 1'
#
loop_
_entity.id
_entity.type
_entity.pdbx_description
1 polymer ?
#
loop_
_entity_poly.entity_id
_entity_poly.type
_entity_poly.pdbx_seq_one_letter_code
_entity_poly.pdbx_strand_id
1 'polypeptide(L)'
;MDHFAGLDVSVKETSVCIVDDTGRIAKELRVASEPDALLRVLGNPAYRFKRIGLEAGPLSQWLFGALAEAGLPVICVETRHMRAVLKAQINKTDRNDARGMAQMMRAGLYRPVHVKTLRSQKLRVLLTHRKLLQSKAIAVDNDLRGTLRNFGLKVGVVGTVKFEARIKELVESFPDLAELVEPLLIVRRTLREQIGILHRRLLAIVRNDDVCRRLMTILGVGPVVALTYRATVDVPARFRNSKAVGAVFGLTPSRYQSGEIDRPGAISRCGDEMMRAMLYEAAHIMLVRLAKWSWLKAWAMKIARHRGMKKAIVALARRLAVIMHRIWVDGTEFRWSQEVTAA
;
A
#
# COMPACT_ATOMS: atom_id res chain seq x y z
N MET A 1 -34.57 16.81 10.69
CA MET A 1 -33.37 17.62 10.42
C MET A 1 -32.21 16.68 10.13
N ASP A 2 -31.42 16.95 9.10
CA ASP A 2 -30.29 16.10 8.73
C ASP A 2 -29.07 16.42 9.60
N HIS A 3 -28.27 15.40 9.90
CA HIS A 3 -27.10 15.50 10.75
C HIS A 3 -25.84 14.99 10.06
N PHE A 4 -24.70 15.54 10.49
CA PHE A 4 -23.38 15.19 10.00
C PHE A 4 -22.45 15.00 11.19
N ALA A 5 -21.58 13.99 11.13
CA ALA A 5 -20.63 13.73 12.20
C ALA A 5 -19.19 13.72 11.71
N GLY A 6 -18.29 14.20 12.57
CA GLY A 6 -16.84 14.07 12.42
C GLY A 6 -16.28 13.25 13.56
N LEU A 7 -15.49 12.23 13.22
CA LEU A 7 -14.83 11.33 14.17
C LEU A 7 -13.32 11.54 14.08
N ASP A 8 -12.75 12.20 15.08
CA ASP A 8 -11.31 12.26 15.24
C ASP A 8 -10.83 11.12 16.13
N VAL A 9 -10.26 10.10 15.50
CA VAL A 9 -10.00 8.78 16.11
C VAL A 9 -8.57 8.70 16.61
N SER A 10 -8.41 8.59 17.93
CA SER A 10 -7.15 8.19 18.58
C SER A 10 -7.23 6.77 19.11
N VAL A 11 -6.11 6.22 19.61
CA VAL A 11 -6.06 4.81 20.06
C VAL A 11 -7.01 4.53 21.23
N LYS A 12 -7.08 5.43 22.22
CA LYS A 12 -7.90 5.25 23.42
C LYS A 12 -9.30 5.82 23.26
N GLU A 13 -9.40 7.03 22.75
CA GLU A 13 -10.65 7.79 22.68
C GLU A 13 -10.84 8.40 21.30
N THR A 14 -12.11 8.53 20.91
CA THR A 14 -12.55 9.23 19.70
C THR A 14 -13.31 10.48 20.11
N SER A 15 -12.89 11.63 19.59
CA SER A 15 -13.65 12.86 19.72
C SER A 15 -14.75 12.88 18.65
N VAL A 16 -16.00 13.00 19.09
CA VAL A 16 -17.18 12.99 18.23
C VAL A 16 -17.81 14.38 18.24
N CYS A 17 -18.02 14.95 17.06
CA CYS A 17 -18.80 16.16 16.88
C CYS A 17 -19.96 15.87 15.92
N ILE A 18 -21.17 16.25 16.32
CA ILE A 18 -22.39 16.16 15.50
C ILE A 18 -22.91 17.57 15.26
N VAL A 19 -23.16 17.89 13.98
CA VAL A 19 -23.73 19.16 13.54
C VAL A 19 -25.00 18.94 12.73
N ASP A 20 -25.92 19.91 12.79
CA ASP A 20 -27.11 19.94 11.93
C ASP A 20 -26.79 20.49 10.51
N ASP A 21 -27.81 20.66 9.68
CA ASP A 21 -27.70 21.20 8.32
C ASP A 21 -27.27 22.68 8.27
N THR A 22 -27.63 23.47 9.29
CA THR A 22 -27.17 24.86 9.47
C THR A 22 -25.70 24.94 9.89
N GLY A 23 -25.15 23.83 10.40
CA GLY A 23 -23.80 23.75 10.95
C GLY A 23 -23.73 24.11 12.43
N ARG A 24 -24.86 24.20 13.13
CA ARG A 24 -24.87 24.32 14.59
C ARG A 24 -24.50 22.99 15.21
N ILE A 25 -23.77 23.06 16.31
CA ILE A 25 -23.32 21.88 17.05
C ILE A 25 -24.51 21.31 17.83
N ALA A 26 -24.94 20.10 17.49
CA ALA A 26 -25.98 19.38 18.21
C ALA A 26 -25.39 18.62 19.41
N LYS A 27 -24.20 18.04 19.26
CA LYS A 27 -23.55 17.27 20.34
C LYS A 27 -22.05 17.17 20.16
N GLU A 28 -21.33 17.19 21.29
CA GLU A 28 -19.90 16.88 21.37
C GLU A 28 -19.58 16.06 22.59
N LEU A 29 -18.68 15.10 22.41
CA LEU A 29 -18.26 14.19 23.47
C LEU A 29 -17.00 13.43 23.06
N ARG A 30 -16.40 12.78 24.04
CA ARG A 30 -15.38 11.75 23.84
C ARG A 30 -15.95 10.42 24.26
N VAL A 31 -15.63 9.39 23.49
CA VAL A 31 -15.98 8.00 23.79
C VAL A 31 -14.76 7.12 23.56
N ALA A 32 -14.76 5.92 24.14
CA ALA A 32 -13.74 4.93 23.80
C ALA A 32 -13.71 4.69 22.28
N SER A 33 -12.52 4.46 21.72
CA SER A 33 -12.34 4.15 20.29
C SER A 33 -12.74 2.70 19.96
N GLU A 34 -13.97 2.36 20.34
CA GLU A 34 -14.56 1.04 20.32
C GLU A 34 -15.90 1.11 19.55
N PRO A 35 -16.23 0.13 18.69
CA PRO A 35 -17.48 0.09 17.96
C PRO A 35 -18.71 0.30 18.83
N ASP A 36 -18.83 -0.42 19.95
CA ASP A 36 -19.99 -0.35 20.84
C ASP A 36 -20.16 1.03 21.49
N ALA A 37 -19.05 1.73 21.75
CA ALA A 37 -19.09 3.07 22.30
C ALA A 37 -19.55 4.09 21.25
N LEU A 38 -19.07 3.96 20.00
CA LEU A 38 -19.48 4.82 18.89
C LEU A 38 -20.93 4.55 18.47
N LEU A 39 -21.36 3.29 18.41
CA LEU A 39 -22.73 2.90 18.04
C LEU A 39 -23.76 3.40 19.05
N ARG A 40 -23.45 3.42 20.35
CA ARG A 40 -24.32 4.02 21.37
C ARG A 40 -24.61 5.51 21.12
N VAL A 41 -23.65 6.22 20.52
CA VAL A 41 -23.80 7.65 20.19
C VAL A 41 -24.46 7.84 18.82
N LEU A 42 -23.95 7.15 17.81
CA LEU A 42 -24.30 7.35 16.40
C LEU A 42 -25.57 6.59 15.99
N GLY A 43 -25.96 5.57 16.76
CA GLY A 43 -27.22 4.85 16.59
C GLY A 43 -28.41 5.51 17.29
N ASN A 44 -28.22 6.66 17.94
CA ASN A 44 -29.30 7.37 18.62
C ASN A 44 -30.35 7.85 17.60
N PRO A 45 -31.63 7.43 17.71
CA PRO A 45 -32.68 7.75 16.75
C PRO A 45 -33.02 9.24 16.68
N ALA A 46 -32.57 10.05 17.64
CA ALA A 46 -32.68 11.50 17.60
C ALA A 46 -31.90 12.13 16.42
N TYR A 47 -30.89 11.44 15.89
CA TYR A 47 -30.05 11.93 14.80
C TYR A 47 -30.32 11.17 13.50
N ARG A 48 -30.65 11.92 12.44
CA ARG A 48 -30.72 11.40 11.08
C ARG A 48 -29.42 11.73 10.35
N PHE A 49 -28.45 10.82 10.37
CA PHE A 49 -27.17 11.07 9.70
C PHE A 49 -27.28 10.99 8.18
N LYS A 50 -26.75 12.00 7.49
CA LYS A 50 -26.47 11.92 6.05
C LYS A 50 -25.06 11.43 5.76
N ARG A 51 -24.08 11.82 6.58
CA ARG A 51 -22.67 11.41 6.44
C ARG A 51 -21.96 11.43 7.79
N ILE A 52 -21.12 10.43 8.01
CA ILE A 52 -20.24 10.33 9.19
C ILE A 52 -18.81 10.19 8.69
N GLY A 53 -17.97 11.19 8.93
CA GLY A 53 -16.58 11.19 8.50
C GLY A 53 -15.68 10.57 9.55
N LEU A 54 -14.74 9.71 9.12
CA LEU A 54 -13.59 9.28 9.93
C LEU A 54 -12.33 9.30 9.07
N GLU A 55 -11.22 9.75 9.63
CA GLU A 55 -9.95 9.81 8.91
C GLU A 55 -9.35 8.40 8.70
N ALA A 56 -8.71 8.17 7.55
CA ALA A 56 -7.96 6.94 7.32
C ALA A 56 -6.79 6.80 8.32
N GLY A 57 -6.80 5.74 9.12
CA GLY A 57 -5.81 5.51 10.17
C GLY A 57 -5.76 4.04 10.61
N PRO A 58 -4.98 3.70 11.65
CA PRO A 58 -4.81 2.32 12.10
C PRO A 58 -6.13 1.64 12.51
N LEU A 59 -7.01 2.35 13.20
CA LEU A 59 -8.31 1.84 13.66
C LEU A 59 -9.42 2.01 12.62
N SER A 60 -9.20 2.80 11.57
CA SER A 60 -10.27 3.25 10.69
C SER A 60 -10.97 2.11 9.97
N GLN A 61 -10.26 1.04 9.62
CA GLN A 61 -10.84 -0.11 8.91
C GLN A 61 -11.79 -0.91 9.78
N TRP A 62 -11.44 -1.09 11.05
CA TRP A 62 -12.24 -1.84 12.02
C TRP A 62 -13.48 -1.04 12.43
N LEU A 63 -13.30 0.23 12.80
CA LEU A 63 -14.41 1.11 13.16
C LEU A 63 -15.34 1.35 11.97
N PHE A 64 -14.81 1.58 10.77
CA PHE A 64 -15.62 1.71 9.56
C PHE A 64 -16.45 0.45 9.30
N GLY A 65 -15.86 -0.74 9.46
CA GLY A 65 -16.56 -2.01 9.26
C GLY A 65 -17.80 -2.12 10.15
N ALA A 66 -17.62 -1.92 11.45
CA ALA A 66 -18.72 -2.02 12.41
C ALA A 66 -19.80 -0.94 12.20
N LEU A 67 -19.40 0.30 11.91
CA LEU A 67 -20.35 1.39 11.64
C LEU A 67 -21.13 1.15 10.34
N ALA A 68 -20.48 0.63 9.29
CA ALA A 68 -21.13 0.30 8.04
C ALA A 68 -22.09 -0.90 8.18
N GLU A 69 -21.72 -1.93 8.94
CA GLU A 69 -22.58 -3.08 9.26
C GLU A 69 -23.84 -2.66 10.03
N ALA A 70 -23.74 -1.64 10.88
CA ALA A 70 -24.88 -1.03 11.56
C ALA A 70 -25.74 -0.11 10.67
N GLY A 71 -25.45 -0.04 9.36
CA GLY A 71 -26.21 0.76 8.39
C GLY A 71 -25.95 2.27 8.46
N LEU A 72 -24.91 2.71 9.18
CA LEU A 72 -24.57 4.13 9.25
C LEU A 72 -23.88 4.61 7.97
N PRO A 73 -24.11 5.86 7.52
CA PRO A 73 -23.52 6.41 6.29
C PRO A 73 -22.09 6.88 6.55
N VAL A 74 -21.23 5.95 6.96
CA VAL A 74 -19.84 6.21 7.32
C VAL A 74 -18.95 6.33 6.09
N ILE A 75 -18.02 7.28 6.14
CA ILE A 75 -17.10 7.63 5.06
C ILE A 75 -15.70 7.74 5.64
N CYS A 76 -14.80 6.87 5.17
CA CYS A 76 -13.38 6.99 5.45
C CYS A 76 -12.77 8.06 4.52
N VAL A 77 -12.09 9.07 5.08
CA VAL A 77 -11.60 10.24 4.32
C VAL A 77 -10.07 10.26 4.16
N GLU A 78 -9.60 10.88 3.07
CA GLU A 78 -8.18 11.04 2.75
C GLU A 78 -7.49 12.01 3.71
N THR A 79 -6.47 11.51 4.43
CA THR A 79 -5.73 12.24 5.47
C THR A 79 -5.08 13.54 4.98
N ARG A 80 -4.49 13.52 3.78
CA ARG A 80 -3.82 14.69 3.21
C ARG A 80 -4.79 15.82 2.89
N HIS A 81 -5.96 15.46 2.38
CA HIS A 81 -6.99 16.43 2.06
C HIS A 81 -7.61 17.00 3.34
N MET A 82 -7.91 16.12 4.31
CA MET A 82 -8.36 16.52 5.64
C MET A 82 -7.39 17.51 6.28
N ARG A 83 -6.10 17.15 6.36
CA ARG A 83 -5.08 18.00 6.95
C ARG A 83 -4.93 19.36 6.23
N ALA A 84 -5.09 19.38 4.91
CA ALA A 84 -5.03 20.63 4.15
C ALA A 84 -6.19 21.58 4.51
N VAL A 85 -7.39 21.04 4.74
CA VAL A 85 -8.57 21.82 5.13
C VAL A 85 -8.46 22.28 6.59
N LEU A 86 -8.03 21.39 7.50
CA LEU A 86 -7.93 21.73 8.92
C LEU A 86 -6.75 22.64 9.26
N LYS A 87 -5.74 22.77 8.38
CA LYS A 87 -4.58 23.65 8.61
C LYS A 87 -4.95 25.12 8.82
N ALA A 88 -6.12 25.54 8.34
CA ALA A 88 -6.62 26.90 8.53
C ALA A 88 -7.09 27.18 9.99
N GLN A 89 -7.17 26.17 10.85
CA GLN A 89 -7.53 26.34 12.26
C GLN A 89 -6.34 26.89 13.07
N ILE A 90 -6.59 27.94 13.85
CA ILE A 90 -5.58 28.61 14.69
C ILE A 90 -5.18 27.72 15.88
N ASN A 91 -6.17 27.09 16.54
CA ASN A 91 -5.96 26.25 17.72
C ASN A 91 -6.29 24.79 17.43
N LYS A 92 -5.27 23.97 17.25
CA LYS A 92 -5.42 22.53 17.03
C LYS A 92 -5.75 21.81 18.33
N THR A 93 -6.90 21.14 18.37
CA THR A 93 -7.32 20.23 19.45
C THR A 93 -8.17 19.11 18.87
N ASP A 94 -8.20 17.91 19.47
CA ASP A 94 -9.00 16.78 18.97
C ASP A 94 -10.50 17.14 18.81
N ARG A 95 -11.00 18.00 19.72
CA ARG A 95 -12.37 18.53 19.65
C ARG A 95 -12.57 19.40 18.41
N ASN A 96 -11.62 20.29 18.10
CA ASN A 96 -11.68 21.15 16.92
C ASN A 96 -11.45 20.38 15.62
N ASP A 97 -10.64 19.32 15.65
CA ASP A 97 -10.43 18.43 14.52
C ASP A 97 -11.72 17.66 14.20
N ALA A 98 -12.41 17.12 15.22
CA ALA A 98 -13.72 16.50 15.07
C ALA A 98 -14.79 17.49 14.56
N ARG A 99 -14.83 18.72 15.08
CA ARG A 99 -15.70 19.80 14.58
C ARG A 99 -15.45 20.12 13.12
N GLY A 100 -14.18 20.32 12.77
CA GLY A 100 -13.76 20.62 11.41
C GLY A 100 -14.19 19.51 10.46
N MET A 101 -14.01 18.24 10.87
CA MET A 101 -14.44 17.10 10.08
C MET A 101 -15.97 17.02 9.92
N ALA A 102 -16.75 17.31 10.98
CA ALA A 102 -18.21 17.36 10.90
C ALA A 102 -18.70 18.43 9.90
N GLN A 103 -18.07 19.61 9.93
CA GLN A 103 -18.34 20.69 8.98
C GLN A 103 -17.95 20.30 7.54
N MET A 104 -16.82 19.61 7.35
CA MET A 104 -16.42 19.08 6.04
C MET A 104 -17.45 18.08 5.49
N MET A 105 -17.96 17.19 6.35
CA MET A 105 -19.02 16.25 5.98
C MET A 105 -20.29 16.96 5.55
N ARG A 106 -20.70 18.00 6.29
CA ARG A 106 -21.85 18.85 5.95
C ARG A 106 -21.66 19.55 4.61
N ALA A 107 -20.52 20.23 4.43
CA ALA A 107 -20.20 20.99 3.22
C ALA A 107 -19.89 20.10 1.99
N GLY A 108 -19.68 18.80 2.17
CA GLY A 108 -19.30 17.90 1.08
C GLY A 108 -17.84 18.07 0.61
N LEU A 109 -17.01 18.70 1.42
CA LEU A 109 -15.60 18.99 1.10
C LEU A 109 -14.70 17.85 1.58
N TYR A 110 -14.83 16.67 0.98
CA TYR A 110 -14.01 15.51 1.35
C TYR A 110 -13.65 14.63 0.14
N ARG A 111 -12.65 13.76 0.34
CA ARG A 111 -12.26 12.73 -0.63
C ARG A 111 -12.39 11.36 0.02
N PRO A 112 -13.29 10.49 -0.47
CA PRO A 112 -13.47 9.16 0.10
C PRO A 112 -12.26 8.27 -0.21
N VAL A 113 -11.90 7.43 0.76
CA VAL A 113 -10.86 6.41 0.64
C VAL A 113 -11.51 5.03 0.66
N HIS A 114 -11.09 4.18 -0.27
CA HIS A 114 -11.52 2.78 -0.29
C HIS A 114 -11.02 2.04 0.95
N VAL A 115 -11.95 1.64 1.82
CA VAL A 115 -11.68 0.73 2.93
C VAL A 115 -11.62 -0.69 2.38
N LYS A 116 -10.51 -1.38 2.63
CA LYS A 116 -10.27 -2.71 2.05
C LYS A 116 -11.18 -3.75 2.70
N THR A 117 -11.61 -4.74 1.94
CA THR A 117 -12.29 -5.93 2.47
C THR A 117 -11.40 -6.67 3.47
N LEU A 118 -11.99 -7.36 4.45
CA LEU A 118 -11.25 -8.16 5.43
C LEU A 118 -10.30 -9.18 4.76
N ARG A 119 -10.70 -9.75 3.63
CA ARG A 119 -9.84 -10.62 2.81
C ARG A 119 -8.57 -9.87 2.39
N SER A 120 -8.70 -8.72 1.74
CA SER A 120 -7.55 -7.93 1.27
C SER A 120 -6.71 -7.38 2.43
N GLN A 121 -7.31 -7.07 3.57
CA GLN A 121 -6.59 -6.70 4.80
C GLN A 121 -5.68 -7.84 5.28
N LYS A 122 -6.22 -9.06 5.43
CA LYS A 122 -5.46 -10.26 5.83
C LYS A 122 -4.33 -10.57 4.84
N LEU A 123 -4.59 -10.45 3.53
CA LEU A 123 -3.57 -10.62 2.50
C LEU A 123 -2.45 -9.57 2.60
N ARG A 124 -2.79 -8.30 2.90
CA ARG A 124 -1.79 -7.26 3.11
C ARG A 124 -0.94 -7.53 4.34
N VAL A 125 -1.51 -7.99 5.45
CA VAL A 125 -0.75 -8.39 6.65
C VAL A 125 0.30 -9.43 6.30
N LEU A 126 -0.07 -10.48 5.56
CA LEU A 126 0.88 -11.49 5.09
C LEU A 126 2.02 -10.88 4.26
N LEU A 127 1.68 -10.01 3.30
CA LEU A 127 2.65 -9.37 2.41
C LEU A 127 3.60 -8.41 3.15
N THR A 128 3.05 -7.58 4.05
CA THR A 128 3.85 -6.60 4.82
C THR A 128 4.71 -7.28 5.85
N HIS A 129 4.23 -8.33 6.54
CA HIS A 129 5.04 -9.11 7.47
C HIS A 129 6.17 -9.83 6.75
N ARG A 130 5.90 -10.45 5.59
CA ARG A 130 6.95 -11.07 4.77
C ARG A 130 8.02 -10.05 4.36
N LYS A 131 7.60 -8.86 3.92
CA LYS A 131 8.53 -7.76 3.57
C LYS A 131 9.34 -7.30 4.78
N LEU A 132 8.71 -7.14 5.94
CA LEU A 132 9.37 -6.74 7.19
C LEU A 132 10.47 -7.73 7.56
N LEU A 133 10.17 -9.03 7.62
CA LEU A 133 11.15 -10.05 7.94
C LEU A 133 12.30 -10.06 6.93
N GLN A 134 12.01 -9.92 5.63
CA GLN A 134 13.03 -9.81 4.59
C GLN A 134 13.95 -8.60 4.81
N SER A 135 13.37 -7.43 5.09
CA SER A 135 14.14 -6.22 5.37
C SER A 135 15.00 -6.36 6.63
N LYS A 136 14.49 -7.01 7.68
CA LYS A 136 15.27 -7.29 8.90
C LYS A 136 16.39 -8.29 8.65
N ALA A 137 16.16 -9.34 7.86
CA ALA A 137 17.22 -10.29 7.50
C ALA A 137 18.35 -9.61 6.71
N ILE A 138 18.01 -8.72 5.78
CA ILE A 138 19.00 -7.92 5.03
C ILE A 138 19.73 -6.94 5.96
N ALA A 139 19.02 -6.33 6.92
CA ALA A 139 19.66 -5.45 7.91
C ALA A 139 20.70 -6.20 8.74
N VAL A 140 20.39 -7.42 9.21
CA VAL A 140 21.33 -8.27 9.93
C VAL A 140 22.53 -8.66 9.04
N ASP A 141 22.27 -9.06 7.78
CA ASP A 141 23.36 -9.37 6.83
C ASP A 141 24.28 -8.16 6.60
N ASN A 142 23.72 -6.94 6.53
CA ASN A 142 24.48 -5.71 6.34
C ASN A 142 25.23 -5.29 7.60
N ASP A 143 24.63 -5.48 8.78
CA ASP A 143 25.25 -5.19 10.07
C ASP A 143 26.50 -6.07 10.27
N LEU A 144 26.36 -7.39 10.10
CA LEU A 144 27.48 -8.35 10.14
C LEU A 144 28.59 -7.97 9.15
N ARG A 145 28.25 -7.53 7.93
CA ARG A 145 29.24 -7.04 6.96
C ARG A 145 29.95 -5.77 7.42
N GLY A 146 29.24 -4.89 8.12
CA GLY A 146 29.74 -3.61 8.60
C GLY A 146 30.66 -3.78 9.80
N THR A 147 30.22 -4.54 10.81
CA THR A 147 30.95 -4.75 12.06
C THR A 147 32.24 -5.52 11.83
N LEU A 148 32.21 -6.61 11.05
CA LEU A 148 33.41 -7.40 10.73
C LEU A 148 34.47 -6.61 9.97
N ARG A 149 34.08 -5.58 9.21
CA ARG A 149 35.02 -4.73 8.47
C ARG A 149 35.99 -3.98 9.41
N ASN A 150 35.57 -3.68 10.64
CA ASN A 150 36.41 -3.01 11.63
C ASN A 150 37.59 -3.88 12.08
N PHE A 151 37.46 -5.20 11.95
CA PHE A 151 38.50 -6.19 12.26
C PHE A 151 39.28 -6.63 11.01
N GLY A 152 39.12 -5.92 9.88
CA GLY A 152 39.74 -6.31 8.60
C GLY A 152 39.06 -7.50 7.90
N LEU A 153 38.01 -8.08 8.49
CA LEU A 153 37.33 -9.27 7.99
C LEU A 153 36.30 -8.91 6.91
N LYS A 154 36.66 -9.15 5.64
CA LYS A 154 35.82 -8.81 4.49
C LYS A 154 34.99 -10.01 4.02
N VAL A 155 33.67 -9.91 4.20
CA VAL A 155 32.71 -10.96 3.78
C VAL A 155 32.71 -11.24 2.27
N GLY A 156 32.93 -10.21 1.44
CA GLY A 156 32.95 -10.36 -0.03
C GLY A 156 31.58 -10.68 -0.64
N VAL A 157 31.57 -11.09 -1.91
CA VAL A 157 30.36 -11.50 -2.62
C VAL A 157 30.02 -12.94 -2.23
N VAL A 158 28.93 -13.13 -1.50
CA VAL A 158 28.50 -14.46 -1.05
C VAL A 158 26.99 -14.58 -1.18
N GLY A 159 26.54 -15.75 -1.65
CA GLY A 159 25.13 -16.07 -1.77
C GLY A 159 24.46 -16.22 -0.41
N THR A 160 23.15 -16.01 -0.39
CA THR A 160 22.27 -16.13 0.78
C THR A 160 22.56 -17.40 1.59
N VAL A 161 22.64 -18.57 0.96
CA VAL A 161 22.86 -19.86 1.65
C VAL A 161 24.24 -19.93 2.33
N LYS A 162 25.30 -19.57 1.62
CA LYS A 162 26.69 -19.69 2.11
C LYS A 162 27.12 -18.58 3.06
N PHE A 163 26.32 -17.51 3.20
CA PHE A 163 26.72 -16.33 3.96
C PHE A 163 27.01 -16.66 5.44
N GLU A 164 26.25 -17.53 6.09
CA GLU A 164 26.51 -17.89 7.50
C GLU A 164 27.81 -18.66 7.67
N ALA A 165 28.06 -19.66 6.82
CA ALA A 165 29.33 -20.38 6.79
C ALA A 165 30.51 -19.43 6.55
N ARG A 166 30.34 -18.45 5.65
CA ARG A 166 31.36 -17.42 5.40
C ARG A 166 31.63 -16.53 6.61
N ILE A 167 30.61 -16.19 7.41
CA ILE A 167 30.84 -15.44 8.65
C ILE A 167 31.65 -16.30 9.62
N LYS A 168 31.28 -17.57 9.81
CA LYS A 168 31.98 -18.50 10.72
C LYS A 168 33.45 -18.70 10.33
N GLU A 169 33.73 -18.87 9.04
CA GLU A 169 35.09 -18.94 8.50
C GLU A 169 35.92 -17.69 8.84
N LEU A 170 35.33 -16.49 8.72
CA LEU A 170 36.05 -15.25 8.97
C LEU A 170 36.41 -15.02 10.44
N VAL A 171 35.59 -15.53 11.36
CA VAL A 171 35.78 -15.34 12.81
C VAL A 171 36.46 -16.54 13.47
N GLU A 172 36.87 -17.56 12.71
CA GLU A 172 37.46 -18.81 13.23
C GLU A 172 38.69 -18.55 14.11
N SER A 173 39.56 -17.62 13.71
CA SER A 173 40.74 -17.23 14.48
C SER A 173 40.46 -16.17 15.57
N PHE A 174 39.20 -15.80 15.80
CA PHE A 174 38.79 -14.76 16.74
C PHE A 174 37.66 -15.27 17.67
N PRO A 175 37.95 -16.09 18.68
CA PRO A 175 36.94 -16.73 19.53
C PRO A 175 35.96 -15.73 20.17
N ASP A 176 36.46 -14.63 20.76
CA ASP A 176 35.62 -13.59 21.37
C ASP A 176 34.66 -12.95 20.34
N LEU A 177 35.14 -12.72 19.12
CA LEU A 177 34.32 -12.17 18.04
C LEU A 177 33.29 -13.20 17.54
N ALA A 178 33.67 -14.48 17.50
CA ALA A 178 32.77 -15.57 17.13
C ALA A 178 31.57 -15.65 18.08
N GLU A 179 31.80 -15.50 19.39
CA GLU A 179 30.75 -15.44 20.41
C GLU A 179 29.82 -14.23 20.21
N LEU A 180 30.37 -13.07 19.85
CA LEU A 180 29.58 -11.85 19.62
C LEU A 180 28.73 -11.93 18.33
N VAL A 181 29.17 -12.63 17.29
CA VAL A 181 28.40 -12.75 16.03
C VAL A 181 27.34 -13.85 16.05
N GLU A 182 27.49 -14.88 16.87
CA GLU A 182 26.58 -16.04 16.88
C GLU A 182 25.11 -15.64 17.17
N PRO A 183 24.78 -14.75 18.13
CA PRO A 183 23.41 -14.28 18.33
C PRO A 183 22.77 -13.68 17.07
N LEU A 184 23.53 -12.91 16.29
CA LEU A 184 23.05 -12.35 15.02
C LEU A 184 22.85 -13.42 13.95
N LEU A 185 23.70 -14.46 13.92
CA LEU A 185 23.52 -15.61 13.03
C LEU A 185 22.25 -16.41 13.40
N ILE A 186 21.96 -16.59 14.69
CA ILE A 186 20.71 -17.19 15.18
C ILE A 186 19.50 -16.38 14.72
N VAL A 187 19.49 -15.06 14.99
CA VAL A 187 18.40 -14.17 14.57
C VAL A 187 18.19 -14.22 13.06
N ARG A 188 19.28 -14.19 12.29
CA ARG A 188 19.24 -14.29 10.83
C ARG A 188 18.63 -15.60 10.35
N ARG A 189 18.99 -16.73 10.97
CA ARG A 189 18.44 -18.06 10.64
C ARG A 189 16.93 -18.07 10.88
N THR A 190 16.50 -17.65 12.07
CA THR A 190 15.08 -17.56 12.44
C THR A 190 14.30 -16.66 11.48
N LEU A 191 14.80 -15.46 11.17
CA LEU A 191 14.13 -14.56 10.23
C LEU A 191 13.91 -15.21 8.86
N ARG A 192 14.91 -15.95 8.36
CA ARG A 192 14.83 -16.61 7.05
C ARG A 192 13.88 -17.80 7.04
N GLU A 193 13.86 -18.59 8.10
CA GLU A 193 12.88 -19.66 8.29
C GLU A 193 11.45 -19.11 8.28
N GLN A 194 11.21 -18.03 9.04
CA GLN A 194 9.90 -17.38 9.11
C GLN A 194 9.49 -16.74 7.78
N ILE A 195 10.42 -16.16 7.01
CA ILE A 195 10.15 -15.72 5.63
C ILE A 195 9.71 -16.92 4.77
N GLY A 196 10.37 -18.07 4.90
CA GLY A 196 10.02 -19.30 4.19
C GLY A 196 8.59 -19.77 4.50
N ILE A 197 8.19 -19.73 5.78
CA ILE A 197 6.82 -20.06 6.22
C ILE A 197 5.80 -19.12 5.57
N LEU A 198 6.00 -17.81 5.67
CA LEU A 198 5.08 -16.83 5.06
C LEU A 198 5.07 -16.94 3.53
N HIS A 199 6.21 -17.26 2.91
CA HIS A 199 6.28 -17.44 1.46
C HIS A 199 5.50 -18.68 1.00
N ARG A 200 5.62 -19.82 1.70
CA ARG A 200 4.81 -21.01 1.40
C ARG A 200 3.31 -20.72 1.52
N ARG A 201 2.90 -20.00 2.57
CA ARG A 201 1.49 -19.59 2.75
C ARG A 201 1.01 -18.68 1.63
N LEU A 202 1.85 -17.74 1.18
CA LEU A 202 1.57 -16.89 0.02
C LEU A 202 1.37 -17.72 -1.26
N LEU A 203 2.25 -18.70 -1.53
CA LEU A 203 2.14 -19.56 -2.70
C LEU A 203 0.86 -20.40 -2.68
N ALA A 204 0.48 -20.94 -1.51
CA ALA A 204 -0.75 -21.70 -1.36
C ALA A 204 -2.00 -20.86 -1.68
N ILE A 205 -2.04 -19.59 -1.24
CA ILE A 205 -3.12 -18.66 -1.58
C ILE A 205 -3.15 -18.37 -3.08
N VAL A 206 -2.00 -18.04 -3.66
CA VAL A 206 -1.88 -17.68 -5.08
C VAL A 206 -2.28 -18.83 -6.00
N ARG A 207 -1.92 -20.07 -5.64
CA ARG A 207 -2.26 -21.28 -6.42
C ARG A 207 -3.78 -21.45 -6.58
N ASN A 208 -4.55 -21.05 -5.57
CA ASN A 208 -6.00 -21.20 -5.53
C ASN A 208 -6.76 -19.90 -5.88
N ASP A 209 -6.08 -18.86 -6.38
CA ASP A 209 -6.69 -17.59 -6.76
C ASP A 209 -6.57 -17.37 -8.27
N ASP A 210 -7.69 -17.54 -8.99
CA ASP A 210 -7.75 -17.46 -10.46
C ASP A 210 -7.26 -16.14 -11.02
N VAL A 211 -7.54 -15.04 -10.30
CA VAL A 211 -7.07 -13.72 -10.69
C VAL A 211 -5.54 -13.69 -10.61
N CYS A 212 -4.95 -14.18 -9.52
CA CYS A 212 -3.49 -14.25 -9.41
C CYS A 212 -2.88 -15.14 -10.50
N ARG A 213 -3.50 -16.29 -10.82
CA ARG A 213 -3.05 -17.17 -11.92
C ARG A 213 -3.03 -16.44 -13.26
N ARG A 214 -4.13 -15.76 -13.62
CA ARG A 214 -4.22 -14.96 -14.86
C ARG A 214 -3.20 -13.82 -14.89
N LEU A 215 -3.01 -13.11 -13.77
CA LEU A 215 -2.02 -12.03 -13.67
C LEU A 215 -0.57 -12.54 -13.88
N MET A 216 -0.26 -13.74 -13.41
CA MET A 216 1.07 -14.36 -13.57
C MET A 216 1.36 -14.86 -14.99
N THR A 217 0.39 -14.81 -15.92
CA THR A 217 0.66 -15.05 -17.35
C THR A 217 1.49 -13.93 -17.99
N ILE A 218 1.56 -12.76 -17.34
CA ILE A 218 2.37 -11.61 -17.79
C ILE A 218 3.84 -11.85 -17.42
N LEU A 219 4.77 -11.59 -18.36
CA LEU A 219 6.20 -11.62 -18.08
C LEU A 219 6.59 -10.74 -16.89
N GLY A 220 7.41 -11.26 -15.99
CA GLY A 220 7.91 -10.53 -14.82
C GLY A 220 6.91 -10.43 -13.65
N VAL A 221 5.65 -10.84 -13.84
CA VAL A 221 4.65 -10.87 -12.76
C VAL A 221 4.69 -12.23 -12.08
N GLY A 222 5.35 -12.28 -10.92
CA GLY A 222 5.37 -13.47 -10.06
C GLY A 222 4.27 -13.48 -8.99
N PRO A 223 4.23 -14.51 -8.13
CA PRO A 223 3.17 -14.70 -7.13
C PRO A 223 3.09 -13.54 -6.12
N VAL A 224 4.23 -12.98 -5.71
CA VAL A 224 4.26 -11.83 -4.78
C VAL A 224 3.66 -10.59 -5.44
N VAL A 225 3.98 -10.34 -6.71
CA VAL A 225 3.45 -9.18 -7.47
C VAL A 225 1.95 -9.34 -7.68
N ALA A 226 1.51 -10.53 -8.12
CA ALA A 226 0.10 -10.83 -8.36
C ALA A 226 -0.75 -10.70 -7.10
N LEU A 227 -0.32 -11.28 -5.96
CA LEU A 227 -1.05 -11.18 -4.70
C LEU A 227 -1.07 -9.75 -4.17
N THR A 228 0.04 -9.00 -4.31
CA THR A 228 0.09 -7.58 -3.94
C THR A 228 -0.90 -6.76 -4.75
N TYR A 229 -1.02 -7.05 -6.04
CA TYR A 229 -2.00 -6.40 -6.91
C TYR A 229 -3.43 -6.72 -6.48
N ARG A 230 -3.73 -8.00 -6.26
CA ARG A 230 -5.03 -8.49 -5.77
C ARG A 230 -5.46 -7.78 -4.49
N ALA A 231 -4.56 -7.68 -3.51
CA ALA A 231 -4.84 -7.08 -2.20
C ALA A 231 -4.86 -5.54 -2.21
N THR A 232 -4.21 -4.90 -3.20
CA THR A 232 -4.16 -3.42 -3.29
C THR A 232 -5.36 -2.86 -4.06
N VAL A 233 -5.71 -3.48 -5.19
CA VAL A 233 -6.92 -3.11 -5.95
C VAL A 233 -8.17 -3.53 -5.19
N ASP A 234 -8.18 -4.71 -4.58
CA ASP A 234 -9.25 -5.31 -3.77
C ASP A 234 -10.57 -5.56 -4.54
N VAL A 235 -11.25 -4.48 -4.93
CA VAL A 235 -12.48 -4.50 -5.74
C VAL A 235 -12.17 -3.81 -7.08
N PRO A 236 -12.16 -4.51 -8.23
CA PRO A 236 -11.76 -3.92 -9.51
C PRO A 236 -12.83 -2.96 -10.05
N ALA A 237 -14.11 -3.24 -9.79
CA ALA A 237 -15.22 -2.39 -10.23
C ALA A 237 -15.23 -0.99 -9.60
N ARG A 238 -14.47 -0.75 -8.52
CA ARG A 238 -14.38 0.58 -7.90
C ARG A 238 -13.68 1.62 -8.78
N PHE A 239 -12.97 1.18 -9.81
CA PHE A 239 -12.28 2.05 -10.75
C PHE A 239 -13.16 2.33 -11.96
N ARG A 240 -13.50 3.60 -12.18
CA ARG A 240 -14.24 4.05 -13.38
C ARG A 240 -13.57 3.62 -14.69
N ASN A 241 -12.23 3.56 -14.70
CA ASN A 241 -11.46 3.03 -15.81
C ASN A 241 -10.12 2.46 -15.33
N SER A 242 -9.51 1.59 -16.13
CA SER A 242 -8.22 0.97 -15.78
C SER A 242 -7.06 1.95 -15.69
N LYS A 243 -7.12 3.14 -16.31
CA LYS A 243 -6.04 4.13 -16.22
C LYS A 243 -5.96 4.73 -14.81
N ALA A 244 -7.08 4.76 -14.07
CA ALA A 244 -7.15 5.30 -12.71
C ALA A 244 -6.31 4.53 -11.68
N VAL A 245 -6.03 3.24 -11.90
CA VAL A 245 -5.16 2.45 -10.99
C VAL A 245 -3.74 3.03 -10.92
N GLY A 246 -3.26 3.65 -12.00
CA GLY A 246 -1.94 4.29 -12.04
C GLY A 246 -1.81 5.43 -11.05
N ALA A 247 -2.89 6.19 -10.81
CA ALA A 247 -2.91 7.26 -9.81
C ALA A 247 -2.86 6.69 -8.39
N VAL A 248 -3.62 5.62 -8.12
CA VAL A 248 -3.64 4.95 -6.81
C VAL A 248 -2.28 4.33 -6.44
N PHE A 249 -1.44 3.98 -7.41
CA PHE A 249 -0.08 3.48 -7.17
C PHE A 249 0.97 4.60 -7.20
N GLY A 250 0.60 5.85 -7.46
CA GLY A 250 1.52 6.98 -7.56
C GLY A 250 2.45 6.90 -8.78
N LEU A 251 1.97 6.29 -9.88
CA LEU A 251 2.68 6.12 -11.16
C LEU A 251 2.26 7.15 -12.22
N THR A 252 1.39 8.09 -11.88
CA THR A 252 1.05 9.23 -12.74
C THR A 252 2.06 10.37 -12.54
N PRO A 253 2.42 11.11 -13.60
CA PRO A 253 3.22 12.33 -13.47
C PRO A 253 2.58 13.31 -12.49
N SER A 254 3.40 14.02 -11.72
CA SER A 254 2.98 15.28 -11.11
C SER A 254 2.82 16.32 -12.22
N ARG A 255 1.87 17.24 -12.04
CA ARG A 255 1.65 18.36 -12.95
C ARG A 255 1.83 19.64 -12.15
N TYR A 256 2.70 20.52 -12.61
CA TYR A 256 2.79 21.88 -12.12
C TYR A 256 2.21 22.79 -13.20
N GLN A 257 1.04 23.35 -12.92
CA GLN A 257 0.33 24.24 -13.83
C GLN A 257 0.00 25.55 -13.10
N SER A 258 0.48 26.67 -13.62
CA SER A 258 0.25 28.02 -13.07
C SER A 258 0.30 29.05 -14.21
N GLY A 259 -0.77 29.81 -14.40
CA GLY A 259 -0.91 30.75 -15.53
C GLY A 259 -0.60 30.05 -16.87
N GLU A 260 0.43 30.52 -17.55
CA GLU A 260 0.90 30.00 -18.84
C GLU A 260 1.84 28.79 -18.74
N ILE A 261 2.31 28.44 -17.53
CA ILE A 261 3.24 27.33 -17.33
C ILE A 261 2.44 26.04 -17.16
N ASP A 262 2.70 25.04 -18.02
CA ASP A 262 2.26 23.65 -17.85
C ASP A 262 3.44 22.70 -18.06
N ARG A 263 3.96 22.15 -16.96
CA ARG A 263 5.12 21.26 -16.99
C ARG A 263 4.83 19.91 -16.32
N PRO A 264 4.92 18.79 -17.06
CA PRO A 264 4.86 17.47 -16.45
C PRO A 264 6.17 17.17 -15.69
N GLY A 265 6.04 16.75 -14.43
CA GLY A 265 7.15 16.42 -13.55
C GLY A 265 7.43 14.91 -13.43
N ALA A 266 8.14 14.55 -12.36
CA ALA A 266 8.36 13.16 -11.97
C ALA A 266 7.03 12.46 -11.62
N ILE A 267 7.04 11.14 -11.44
CA ILE A 267 5.86 10.46 -10.89
C ILE A 267 5.48 11.05 -9.51
N SER A 268 4.19 11.12 -9.22
CA SER A 268 3.67 11.75 -7.99
C SER A 268 4.17 11.06 -6.73
N ARG A 269 4.37 9.73 -6.79
CA ARG A 269 4.63 8.85 -5.64
C ARG A 269 3.52 8.90 -4.56
N CYS A 270 2.41 9.60 -4.83
CA CYS A 270 1.22 9.65 -4.01
C CYS A 270 0.38 8.40 -4.28
N GLY A 271 0.34 7.46 -3.34
CA GLY A 271 -0.38 6.20 -3.50
C GLY A 271 0.32 5.02 -2.82
N ASP A 272 -0.07 3.81 -3.17
CA ASP A 272 0.47 2.58 -2.57
C ASP A 272 1.94 2.32 -3.00
N GLU A 273 2.86 2.56 -2.08
CA GLU A 273 4.30 2.40 -2.30
C GLU A 273 4.71 0.94 -2.53
N MET A 274 4.10 0.00 -1.79
CA MET A 274 4.43 -1.42 -1.91
C MET A 274 4.08 -1.93 -3.31
N MET A 275 2.89 -1.62 -3.81
CA MET A 275 2.46 -1.97 -5.16
C MET A 275 3.33 -1.29 -6.22
N ARG A 276 3.69 -0.01 -6.03
CA ARG A 276 4.59 0.71 -6.92
C ARG A 276 5.95 0.02 -7.04
N ALA A 277 6.54 -0.39 -5.93
CA ALA A 277 7.80 -1.12 -5.90
C ALA A 277 7.67 -2.49 -6.60
N MET A 278 6.59 -3.23 -6.34
CA MET A 278 6.34 -4.54 -7.00
C MET A 278 6.18 -4.42 -8.52
N LEU A 279 5.50 -3.38 -9.01
CA LEU A 279 5.36 -3.13 -10.46
C LEU A 279 6.69 -2.73 -11.09
N TYR A 280 7.50 -1.94 -10.37
CA TYR A 280 8.85 -1.58 -10.82
C TYR A 280 9.72 -2.83 -10.95
N GLU A 281 9.73 -3.71 -9.94
CA GLU A 281 10.49 -4.97 -9.98
C GLU A 281 10.01 -5.88 -11.12
N ALA A 282 8.70 -6.03 -11.30
CA ALA A 282 8.14 -6.82 -12.40
C ALA A 282 8.57 -6.29 -13.77
N ALA A 283 8.50 -4.96 -13.97
CA ALA A 283 8.95 -4.30 -15.17
C ALA A 283 10.47 -4.46 -15.39
N HIS A 284 11.25 -4.32 -14.32
CA HIS A 284 12.70 -4.49 -14.36
C HIS A 284 13.10 -5.93 -14.76
N ILE A 285 12.48 -6.93 -14.14
CA ILE A 285 12.70 -8.35 -14.48
C ILE A 285 12.33 -8.60 -15.95
N MET A 286 11.19 -8.10 -16.43
CA MET A 286 10.76 -8.25 -17.81
C MET A 286 11.78 -7.68 -18.82
N LEU A 287 12.37 -6.53 -18.51
CA LEU A 287 13.31 -5.86 -19.42
C LEU A 287 14.73 -6.42 -19.35
N VAL A 288 15.20 -6.80 -18.17
CA VAL A 288 16.61 -7.10 -17.93
C VAL A 288 16.91 -8.61 -17.87
N ARG A 289 16.01 -9.42 -17.31
CA ARG A 289 16.30 -10.83 -16.99
C ARG A 289 15.64 -11.84 -17.92
N LEU A 290 14.49 -11.50 -18.50
CA LEU A 290 13.73 -12.45 -19.31
C LEU A 290 14.09 -12.32 -20.78
N ALA A 291 14.50 -13.40 -21.43
CA ALA A 291 14.77 -13.40 -22.88
C ALA A 291 13.48 -13.37 -23.72
N LYS A 292 12.41 -14.00 -23.23
CA LYS A 292 11.13 -14.17 -23.95
C LYS A 292 10.58 -12.83 -24.48
N TRP A 293 10.10 -12.86 -25.73
CA TRP A 293 9.53 -11.70 -26.40
C TRP A 293 8.07 -11.46 -25.98
N SER A 294 7.65 -10.20 -25.98
CA SER A 294 6.24 -9.78 -25.98
C SER A 294 6.14 -8.39 -26.62
N TRP A 295 4.97 -8.06 -27.19
CA TRP A 295 4.71 -6.72 -27.72
C TRP A 295 4.95 -5.63 -26.66
N LEU A 296 4.60 -5.91 -25.41
CA LEU A 296 4.75 -5.00 -24.28
C LEU A 296 6.22 -4.74 -23.95
N LYS A 297 7.05 -5.79 -23.95
CA LYS A 297 8.51 -5.68 -23.79
C LYS A 297 9.12 -4.90 -24.95
N ALA A 298 8.74 -5.20 -26.19
CA ALA A 298 9.24 -4.49 -27.37
C ALA A 298 8.91 -3.00 -27.34
N TRP A 299 7.68 -2.63 -26.96
CA TRP A 299 7.28 -1.24 -26.75
C TRP A 299 8.14 -0.54 -25.68
N ALA A 300 8.36 -1.19 -24.53
CA ALA A 300 9.16 -0.62 -23.46
C ALA A 300 10.65 -0.51 -23.85
N MET A 301 11.19 -1.44 -24.64
CA MET A 301 12.56 -1.34 -25.19
C MET A 301 12.72 -0.18 -26.16
N LYS A 302 11.70 0.17 -26.95
CA LYS A 302 11.73 1.41 -27.77
C LYS A 302 11.86 2.65 -26.89
N ILE A 303 11.12 2.71 -25.78
CA ILE A 303 11.27 3.81 -24.81
C ILE A 303 12.68 3.83 -24.19
N ALA A 304 13.22 2.66 -23.86
CA ALA A 304 14.56 2.55 -23.29
C ALA A 304 15.63 3.13 -24.22
N ARG A 305 15.51 2.88 -25.53
CA ARG A 305 16.43 3.42 -26.56
C ARG A 305 16.40 4.95 -26.63
N HIS A 306 15.22 5.57 -26.54
CA HIS A 306 15.09 7.03 -26.71
C HIS A 306 15.20 7.83 -25.41
N ARG A 307 14.83 7.24 -24.26
CA ARG A 307 14.67 7.97 -23.00
C ARG A 307 15.43 7.35 -21.82
N GLY A 308 16.13 6.24 -22.05
CA GLY A 308 16.92 5.53 -21.05
C GLY A 308 16.13 4.47 -20.27
N MET A 309 16.85 3.45 -19.80
CA MET A 309 16.29 2.25 -19.17
C MET A 309 15.41 2.56 -17.94
N LYS A 310 15.86 3.46 -17.06
CA LYS A 310 15.11 3.81 -15.83
C LYS A 310 13.71 4.38 -16.15
N LYS A 311 13.61 5.25 -17.17
CA LYS A 311 12.31 5.82 -17.60
C LYS A 311 11.42 4.75 -18.24
N ALA A 312 12.00 3.83 -19.01
CA ALA A 312 11.29 2.71 -19.60
C ALA A 312 10.69 1.75 -18.55
N ILE A 313 11.44 1.42 -17.49
CA ILE A 313 10.94 0.58 -16.39
C ILE A 313 9.72 1.24 -15.73
N VAL A 314 9.78 2.54 -15.42
CA VAL A 314 8.66 3.27 -14.80
C VAL A 314 7.44 3.33 -15.74
N ALA A 315 7.66 3.60 -17.04
CA ALA A 315 6.59 3.60 -18.03
C ALA A 315 5.94 2.22 -18.17
N LEU A 316 6.75 1.15 -18.16
CA LEU A 316 6.29 -0.23 -18.19
C LEU A 316 5.54 -0.60 -16.91
N ALA A 317 6.02 -0.21 -15.73
CA ALA A 317 5.32 -0.41 -14.46
C ALA A 317 3.92 0.22 -14.47
N ARG A 318 3.79 1.44 -15.00
CA ARG A 318 2.48 2.10 -15.20
C ARG A 318 1.61 1.31 -16.16
N ARG A 319 2.16 0.85 -17.29
CA ARG A 319 1.38 0.10 -18.29
C ARG A 319 0.95 -1.27 -17.78
N LEU A 320 1.82 -1.96 -17.05
CA LEU A 320 1.51 -3.20 -16.32
C LEU A 320 0.33 -3.00 -15.37
N ALA A 321 0.33 -1.91 -14.60
CA ALA A 321 -0.77 -1.60 -13.69
C ALA A 321 -2.14 -1.60 -14.40
N VAL A 322 -2.21 -0.99 -15.58
CA VAL A 322 -3.43 -0.88 -16.40
C VAL A 322 -3.81 -2.23 -17.01
N ILE A 323 -2.83 -2.98 -17.55
CA ILE A 323 -3.06 -4.30 -18.17
C ILE A 323 -3.54 -5.31 -17.14
N MET A 324 -2.90 -5.34 -15.96
CA MET A 324 -3.31 -6.20 -14.84
C MET A 324 -4.75 -5.92 -14.41
N HIS A 325 -5.18 -4.65 -14.41
CA HIS A 325 -6.57 -4.30 -14.10
C HIS A 325 -7.53 -4.84 -15.16
N ARG A 326 -7.18 -4.74 -16.45
CA ARG A 326 -8.00 -5.27 -17.54
C ARG A 326 -8.12 -6.78 -17.50
N ILE A 327 -7.01 -7.49 -17.36
CA ILE A 327 -7.00 -8.95 -17.17
C ILE A 327 -7.94 -9.39 -16.05
N TRP A 328 -7.95 -8.65 -14.94
CA TRP A 328 -8.85 -8.96 -13.84
C TRP A 328 -10.31 -8.66 -14.19
N VAL A 329 -10.62 -7.46 -14.70
CA VAL A 329 -12.02 -7.09 -15.03
C VAL A 329 -12.60 -7.99 -16.13
N ASP A 330 -11.83 -8.25 -17.17
CA ASP A 330 -12.28 -8.96 -18.37
C ASP A 330 -12.22 -10.49 -18.18
N GLY A 331 -11.53 -10.95 -17.13
CA GLY A 331 -11.36 -12.36 -16.83
C GLY A 331 -10.47 -13.12 -17.83
N THR A 332 -9.63 -12.42 -18.58
CA THR A 332 -8.79 -12.99 -19.64
C THR A 332 -7.35 -13.24 -19.16
N GLU A 333 -6.54 -13.87 -20.00
CA GLU A 333 -5.08 -13.96 -19.80
C GLU A 333 -4.33 -12.87 -20.58
N PHE A 334 -3.02 -12.78 -20.36
CA PHE A 334 -2.16 -11.87 -21.11
C PHE A 334 -2.02 -12.30 -22.57
N ARG A 335 -2.38 -11.40 -23.49
CA ARG A 335 -2.22 -11.60 -24.93
C ARG A 335 -0.79 -11.27 -25.36
N TRP A 336 -0.13 -12.27 -25.96
CA TRP A 336 1.28 -12.19 -26.38
C TRP A 336 1.48 -11.47 -27.71
N SER A 337 0.46 -11.47 -28.57
CA SER A 337 0.37 -10.70 -29.79
C SER A 337 -0.52 -9.45 -29.57
N GLN A 338 -0.24 -8.39 -30.33
CA GLN A 338 -1.28 -7.39 -30.60
C GLN A 338 -2.11 -7.96 -31.75
N GLU A 339 -3.26 -8.55 -31.46
CA GLU A 339 -4.31 -8.54 -32.48
C GLU A 339 -4.66 -7.07 -32.72
N VAL A 340 -4.54 -6.65 -33.98
CA VAL A 340 -5.03 -5.34 -34.41
C VAL A 340 -6.55 -5.44 -34.26
N THR A 341 -7.10 -4.92 -33.16
CA THR A 341 -8.52 -4.60 -33.14
C THR A 341 -8.73 -3.54 -34.21
N ALA A 342 -9.32 -3.95 -35.33
CA ALA A 342 -9.76 -3.04 -36.37
C ALA A 342 -10.75 -2.03 -35.77
N ALA A 343 -10.49 -0.75 -36.08
CA ALA A 343 -11.25 0.49 -35.89
C ALA A 343 -12.35 0.52 -34.81
#